data_AF-A0A438FWN6-F1
#
_entry.id   AF-A0A438FWN6-F1
#
_cell.length_a   1.000
_cell.length_b   1.000
_cell.length_c   1.000
_cell.angle_alpha   90.00
_cell.angle_beta   90.00
_cell.angle_gamma   90.00
#
_symmetry.space_group_name_H-M   'P 1'
#
loop_
_entity.id
_entity.type
_entity.pdbx_description
1 polymer ?
#
loop_
_entity_poly.entity_id
_entity_poly.type
_entity_poly.pdbx_seq_one_letter_code
_entity_poly.pdbx_strand_id
1 'polypeptide(L)'
;MEITLKRKLTENYPKDVKDQTFQLGKVASEKGLFSIIINLQVPGSTHYSMVFYFVSKELVTGSLLQRFVDGDDEFRNSRLKLIPSVPKGSWIVRQSVGSTPCLLGKAVDCNYIRGPKYLEIDVDIGSSTVANGVLGLVCGVITTLVVDMAFLVQVCSLY
;
A
#
# COMPACT_ATOMS: atom_id res chain seq x y z
N MET A 1 -11.22 -11.87 -9.32
CA MET A 1 -9.86 -11.39 -9.07
C MET A 1 -9.32 -12.24 -7.92
N GLU A 2 -8.48 -13.23 -8.23
CA GLU A 2 -7.91 -14.11 -7.21
C GLU A 2 -6.70 -13.38 -6.61
N ILE A 3 -6.86 -12.86 -5.40
CA ILE A 3 -5.82 -12.12 -4.69
C ILE A 3 -4.99 -13.15 -3.92
N THR A 4 -3.85 -13.56 -4.47
CA THR A 4 -2.90 -14.40 -3.73
C THR A 4 -2.09 -13.50 -2.77
N LEU A 5 -2.58 -13.34 -1.54
CA LEU A 5 -1.87 -12.64 -0.46
C LEU A 5 -0.72 -13.51 0.04
N LYS A 6 0.51 -13.24 -0.40
CA LYS A 6 1.71 -13.76 0.28
C LYS A 6 2.16 -12.76 1.33
N ARG A 7 1.69 -12.95 2.57
CA ARG A 7 2.12 -12.18 3.75
C ARG A 7 3.55 -12.60 4.12
N LYS A 8 4.51 -11.69 4.05
CA LYS A 8 5.85 -11.85 4.64
C LYS A 8 6.21 -10.56 5.36
N LEU A 9 6.31 -10.62 6.69
CA LEU A 9 6.86 -9.55 7.52
C LEU A 9 8.38 -9.73 7.51
N THR A 10 9.12 -8.75 7.04
CA THR A 10 10.59 -8.76 7.03
C THR A 10 11.11 -7.68 7.98
N GLU A 11 12.04 -8.03 8.87
CA GLU A 11 12.57 -7.15 9.92
C GLU A 11 13.58 -6.10 9.43
N ASN A 12 14.03 -6.13 8.17
CA ASN A 12 15.04 -5.20 7.65
C ASN A 12 14.71 -4.69 6.25
N TYR A 13 14.61 -3.36 6.10
CA TYR A 13 14.60 -2.64 4.82
C TYR A 13 15.93 -1.88 4.72
N PRO A 14 16.76 -2.08 3.66
CA PRO A 14 16.42 -1.50 2.35
C PRO A 14 16.74 -2.33 1.09
N LYS A 15 17.47 -3.46 1.16
CA LYS A 15 17.89 -4.20 -0.06
C LYS A 15 17.06 -5.44 -0.36
N ASP A 16 16.87 -6.30 0.64
CA ASP A 16 16.22 -7.60 0.44
C ASP A 16 14.75 -7.51 -0.02
N VAL A 17 14.04 -6.47 0.44
CA VAL A 17 12.64 -6.25 0.05
C VAL A 17 12.54 -5.70 -1.36
N LYS A 18 13.40 -4.75 -1.75
CA LYS A 18 13.45 -4.23 -3.13
C LYS A 18 13.84 -5.31 -4.13
N ASP A 19 14.81 -6.15 -3.77
CA ASP A 19 15.17 -7.30 -4.60
C ASP A 19 13.98 -8.27 -4.74
N GLN A 20 13.22 -8.50 -3.66
CA GLN A 20 12.03 -9.36 -3.71
C GLN A 20 10.87 -8.76 -4.51
N THR A 21 10.53 -7.48 -4.34
CA THR A 21 9.48 -6.82 -5.12
C THR A 21 9.81 -6.86 -6.60
N PHE A 22 11.08 -6.57 -6.92
CA PHE A 22 11.60 -6.66 -8.28
C PHE A 22 11.53 -8.09 -8.84
N GLN A 23 12.00 -9.11 -8.11
CA GLN A 23 11.93 -10.51 -8.57
C GLN A 23 10.46 -10.95 -8.79
N LEU A 24 9.53 -10.56 -7.92
CA LEU A 24 8.13 -10.96 -8.06
C LEU A 24 7.45 -10.25 -9.24
N GLY A 25 7.73 -8.96 -9.44
CA GLY A 25 7.31 -8.24 -10.65
C GLY A 25 7.85 -8.90 -11.92
N LYS A 26 9.09 -9.38 -11.88
CA LYS A 26 9.71 -10.12 -12.99
C LYS A 26 9.01 -11.47 -13.24
N VAL A 27 8.75 -12.27 -12.21
CA VAL A 27 8.04 -13.56 -12.35
C VAL A 27 6.63 -13.38 -12.91
N ALA A 28 5.91 -12.34 -12.50
CA ALA A 28 4.59 -12.03 -13.07
C ALA A 28 4.71 -11.59 -14.54
N SER A 29 5.71 -10.77 -14.86
CA SER A 29 5.99 -10.34 -16.23
C SER A 29 6.34 -11.52 -17.14
N GLU A 30 7.12 -12.50 -16.67
CA GLU A 30 7.44 -13.74 -17.41
C GLU A 30 6.20 -14.56 -17.73
N LYS A 31 5.15 -14.47 -16.90
CA LYS A 31 3.84 -15.08 -17.14
C LYS A 31 2.89 -14.22 -17.99
N GLY A 32 3.38 -13.11 -18.54
CA GLY A 32 2.60 -12.17 -19.35
C GLY A 32 1.61 -11.33 -18.53
N LEU A 33 1.78 -11.25 -17.22
CA LEU A 33 0.89 -10.50 -16.31
C LEU A 33 1.45 -9.11 -16.01
N PHE A 34 0.55 -8.17 -15.74
CA PHE A 34 0.84 -6.87 -15.15
C PHE A 34 0.74 -6.93 -13.62
N SER A 35 1.69 -6.33 -12.91
CA SER A 35 1.70 -6.30 -11.43
C SER A 35 1.56 -4.90 -10.85
N ILE A 36 0.75 -4.77 -9.80
CA ILE A 36 0.76 -3.61 -8.90
C ILE A 36 1.27 -4.10 -7.57
N ILE A 37 2.33 -3.45 -7.09
CA ILE A 37 3.03 -3.78 -5.86
C ILE A 37 2.85 -2.60 -4.93
N ILE A 38 2.32 -2.82 -3.74
CA ILE A 38 2.18 -1.77 -2.72
C ILE A 38 3.01 -2.19 -1.51
N ASN A 39 4.03 -1.40 -1.20
CA ASN A 39 4.92 -1.61 -0.08
C ASN A 39 4.62 -0.57 1.01
N LEU A 40 3.89 -0.97 2.04
CA LEU A 40 3.66 -0.14 3.22
C LEU A 40 4.85 -0.27 4.17
N GLN A 41 5.62 0.82 4.31
CA GLN A 41 6.75 0.93 5.22
C GLN A 41 6.27 1.51 6.54
N VAL A 42 6.34 0.73 7.60
CA VAL A 42 5.87 1.10 8.94
C VAL A 42 7.09 1.37 9.82
N PRO A 43 7.26 2.61 10.32
CA PRO A 43 8.36 2.96 11.21
C PRO A 43 8.18 2.27 12.58
N GLY A 44 9.26 2.00 13.30
CA GLY A 44 9.20 1.35 14.60
C GLY A 44 10.59 1.10 15.16
N SER A 45 10.69 0.49 16.34
CA SER A 45 11.98 0.02 16.88
C SER A 45 12.65 -1.00 15.96
N THR A 46 11.82 -1.77 15.24
CA THR A 46 12.17 -2.57 14.09
C THR A 46 11.35 -2.00 12.92
N HIS A 47 11.99 -1.66 11.80
CA HIS A 47 11.28 -1.19 10.62
C HIS A 47 10.55 -2.37 9.98
N TYR A 48 9.23 -2.25 9.81
CA TYR A 48 8.42 -3.29 9.17
C TYR A 48 8.03 -2.87 7.77
N SER A 49 7.98 -3.84 6.85
CA SER A 49 7.40 -3.68 5.52
C SER A 49 6.26 -4.68 5.34
N MET A 50 5.12 -4.19 4.86
CA MET A 50 3.99 -5.01 4.42
C MET A 50 3.82 -4.83 2.92
N VAL A 51 4.11 -5.89 2.17
CA VAL A 51 4.06 -5.85 0.70
C VAL A 51 2.84 -6.60 0.17
N PHE A 52 2.04 -5.92 -0.64
CA PHE A 52 0.85 -6.44 -1.30
C PHE A 52 1.07 -6.53 -2.80
N TYR A 53 0.74 -7.67 -3.39
CA TYR A 53 0.89 -7.94 -4.82
C TYR A 53 -0.49 -8.18 -5.46
N PHE A 54 -0.80 -7.37 -6.46
CA PHE A 54 -2.01 -7.52 -7.28
C PHE A 54 -1.60 -7.77 -8.71
N VAL A 55 -2.14 -8.81 -9.33
CA VAL A 55 -1.82 -9.16 -10.72
C VAL A 55 -3.06 -9.12 -11.59
N SER A 56 -2.87 -8.65 -12.82
CA SER A 56 -3.86 -8.71 -13.90
C SER A 56 -3.18 -9.24 -15.16
N LYS A 57 -3.95 -9.74 -16.14
CA LYS A 57 -3.37 -10.12 -17.44
C LYS A 57 -2.84 -8.87 -18.16
N GLU A 58 -3.77 -8.01 -18.57
CA GLU A 58 -3.46 -6.78 -19.28
C GLU A 58 -4.20 -5.61 -18.65
N LEU A 59 -3.64 -4.42 -18.82
CA LEU A 59 -4.32 -3.19 -18.50
C LEU A 59 -5.28 -2.87 -19.65
N VAL A 60 -6.57 -2.83 -19.34
CA VAL A 60 -7.59 -2.49 -20.34
C VAL A 60 -7.37 -1.03 -20.79
N THR A 61 -7.21 -0.83 -22.10
CA THR A 61 -7.00 0.50 -22.67
C THR A 61 -8.12 1.47 -22.30
N GLY A 62 -7.75 2.67 -21.84
CA GLY A 62 -8.68 3.70 -21.38
C GLY A 62 -9.25 3.47 -19.98
N SER A 63 -8.98 2.33 -19.35
CA SER A 63 -9.47 2.04 -17.99
C SER A 63 -8.89 3.01 -16.96
N LEU A 64 -9.59 3.18 -15.84
CA LEU A 64 -9.08 3.96 -14.71
C LEU A 64 -7.74 3.40 -14.21
N LEU A 65 -7.59 2.08 -14.19
CA LEU A 65 -6.37 1.43 -13.73
C LEU A 65 -5.20 1.73 -14.66
N GLN A 66 -5.40 1.64 -15.98
CA GLN A 66 -4.37 2.00 -16.94
C GLN A 66 -3.96 3.47 -16.79
N ARG A 67 -4.93 4.38 -16.69
CA ARG A 67 -4.66 5.81 -16.47
C ARG A 67 -3.96 6.09 -15.15
N PHE A 68 -4.27 5.35 -14.09
CA PHE A 68 -3.57 5.46 -12.81
C PHE A 68 -2.13 4.98 -12.91
N VAL A 69 -1.91 3.85 -13.60
CA VAL A 69 -0.58 3.29 -13.82
C VAL A 69 0.30 4.21 -14.66
N ASP A 70 -0.23 4.75 -15.75
CA ASP A 70 0.52 5.58 -16.70
C ASP A 70 0.47 7.08 -16.37
N GLY A 71 -0.33 7.49 -15.38
CA GLY A 71 -0.49 8.89 -14.96
C GLY A 71 0.73 9.46 -14.24
N ASP A 72 0.68 10.72 -13.87
CA ASP A 72 1.68 11.36 -13.02
C ASP A 72 1.39 11.13 -11.52
N ASP A 73 2.32 11.55 -10.67
CA ASP A 73 2.21 11.35 -9.23
C ASP A 73 1.06 12.16 -8.63
N GLU A 74 0.74 13.34 -9.17
CA GLU A 74 -0.42 14.15 -8.75
C GLU A 74 -1.73 13.37 -8.99
N PHE A 75 -1.86 12.75 -10.16
CA PHE A 75 -3.01 11.92 -10.53
C PHE A 75 -3.12 10.68 -9.64
N ARG A 76 -1.99 10.05 -9.30
CA ARG A 76 -1.94 8.86 -8.43
C ARG A 76 -2.28 9.23 -6.98
N ASN A 77 -1.66 10.28 -6.46
CA ASN A 77 -1.84 10.75 -5.08
C ASN A 77 -3.28 11.19 -4.79
N SER A 78 -3.96 11.75 -5.78
CA SER A 78 -5.36 12.14 -5.66
C SER A 78 -6.35 10.96 -5.73
N ARG A 79 -5.90 9.74 -6.04
CA ARG A 79 -6.79 8.59 -6.30
C ARG A 79 -6.51 7.34 -5.49
N LEU A 80 -5.29 7.13 -5.03
CA LEU A 80 -4.95 5.95 -4.23
C LEU A 80 -5.55 6.07 -2.82
N LYS A 81 -6.50 5.18 -2.50
CA LYS A 81 -7.13 5.08 -1.17
C LYS A 81 -6.71 3.82 -0.44
N LEU A 82 -6.51 3.98 0.87
CA LEU A 82 -6.45 2.88 1.84
C LEU A 82 -7.69 2.94 2.72
N ILE A 83 -8.36 1.80 2.88
CA ILE A 83 -9.45 1.62 3.83
C ILE A 83 -8.97 0.64 4.89
N PRO A 84 -8.66 1.11 6.11
CA PRO A 84 -8.38 0.24 7.24
C PRO A 84 -9.67 -0.17 7.97
N SER A 85 -9.68 -1.35 8.56
CA SER A 85 -10.68 -1.76 9.54
C SER A 85 -10.02 -2.60 10.63
N VAL A 86 -10.39 -2.37 11.89
CA VAL A 86 -9.84 -3.11 13.05
C VAL A 86 -10.92 -4.04 13.60
N PRO A 87 -11.05 -5.26 13.05
CA PRO A 87 -12.10 -6.19 13.46
C PRO A 87 -11.93 -6.64 14.92
N LYS A 88 -10.67 -6.78 15.38
CA LYS A 88 -10.32 -7.16 16.76
C LYS A 88 -9.38 -6.12 17.36
N GLY A 89 -9.78 -5.53 18.48
CA GLY A 89 -9.00 -4.50 19.18
C GLY A 89 -9.84 -3.79 20.24
N SER A 90 -9.18 -3.16 21.20
CA SER A 90 -9.85 -2.29 22.17
C SER A 90 -10.45 -1.06 21.48
N TRP A 91 -11.46 -0.45 22.11
CA TRP A 91 -12.12 0.75 21.58
C TRP A 91 -11.13 1.87 21.24
N ILE A 92 -10.11 2.08 22.10
CA ILE A 92 -9.10 3.11 21.88
C ILE A 92 -8.28 2.86 20.60
N VAL A 93 -7.92 1.62 20.30
CA VAL A 93 -7.20 1.26 19.07
C VAL A 93 -8.06 1.49 17.84
N ARG A 94 -9.33 1.07 17.90
CA ARG A 94 -10.28 1.28 16.78
C ARG A 94 -10.46 2.77 16.49
N GLN A 95 -10.54 3.59 17.54
CA GLN A 95 -10.65 5.04 17.40
C GLN A 95 -9.38 5.68 16.85
N SER A 96 -8.20 5.23 17.27
CA SER A 96 -6.92 5.76 16.79
C SER A 96 -6.65 5.43 15.33
N VAL A 97 -6.90 4.19 14.89
CA VAL A 97 -6.72 3.77 13.49
C VAL A 97 -7.83 4.36 12.60
N GLY A 98 -9.05 4.44 13.12
CA GLY A 98 -10.23 4.84 12.38
C GLY A 98 -10.70 3.77 11.38
N SER A 99 -11.80 4.07 10.69
CA SER A 99 -12.37 3.25 9.60
C SER A 99 -12.65 4.07 8.34
N THR A 100 -12.19 5.32 8.32
CA THR A 100 -12.45 6.25 7.23
C THR A 100 -11.44 6.01 6.12
N PRO A 101 -11.87 5.87 4.85
CA PRO A 101 -10.98 5.82 3.71
C PRO A 101 -10.02 7.02 3.68
N CYS A 102 -8.72 6.76 3.59
CA CYS A 102 -7.68 7.79 3.52
C CYS A 102 -7.06 7.83 2.12
N LEU A 103 -6.85 9.03 1.56
CA LEU A 103 -6.06 9.21 0.35
C LEU A 103 -4.58 9.15 0.70
N LEU A 104 -3.93 8.02 0.39
CA LEU A 104 -2.56 7.75 0.82
C LEU A 104 -1.59 8.84 0.37
N GLY A 105 -1.60 9.17 -0.93
CA GLY A 105 -0.69 10.18 -1.48
C GLY A 105 -0.97 11.62 -1.04
N LYS A 106 -1.98 11.86 -0.19
CA LYS A 106 -2.19 13.15 0.48
C LYS A 106 -1.81 13.13 1.96
N ALA A 107 -1.71 11.94 2.56
CA ALA A 107 -1.50 11.77 3.98
C ALA A 107 -0.07 11.36 4.35
N VAL A 108 0.61 10.67 3.43
CA VAL A 108 1.94 10.10 3.56
C VAL A 108 2.67 10.18 2.22
N ASP A 109 4.00 10.11 2.27
CA ASP A 109 4.84 10.19 1.09
C ASP A 109 4.72 8.87 0.33
N CYS A 110 4.41 8.98 -0.97
CA CYS A 110 4.29 7.86 -1.87
C CYS A 110 5.31 8.01 -3.00
N ASN A 111 6.19 7.03 -3.15
CA ASN A 111 7.13 6.96 -4.26
C ASN A 111 6.68 5.90 -5.28
N TYR A 112 6.56 6.31 -6.54
CA TYR A 112 6.01 5.49 -7.62
C TYR A 112 7.11 5.05 -8.57
N ILE A 113 7.24 3.74 -8.77
CA ILE A 113 8.23 3.14 -9.65
C ILE A 113 7.49 2.40 -10.76
N ARG A 114 7.46 3.01 -11.95
CA ARG A 114 6.81 2.45 -13.13
C ARG A 114 7.85 1.74 -14.02
N GLY A 115 7.77 0.41 -14.12
CA GLY A 115 8.54 -0.40 -15.08
C GLY A 115 7.61 -1.06 -16.10
N PRO A 116 8.07 -1.62 -17.24
CA PRO A 116 7.20 -1.99 -18.37
C PRO A 116 5.92 -2.78 -18.03
N LYS A 117 6.02 -3.77 -17.15
CA LYS A 117 4.91 -4.66 -16.75
C LYS A 117 4.52 -4.54 -15.27
N TYR A 118 4.95 -3.47 -14.59
CA TYR A 118 4.55 -3.26 -13.20
C TYR A 118 4.50 -1.79 -12.78
N LEU A 119 3.77 -1.54 -11.71
CA LEU A 119 3.83 -0.32 -10.92
C LEU A 119 4.11 -0.73 -9.46
N GLU A 120 5.19 -0.23 -8.89
CA GLU A 120 5.49 -0.34 -7.47
C GLU A 120 5.21 0.99 -6.78
N ILE A 121 4.58 0.90 -5.60
CA ILE A 121 4.16 2.04 -4.79
C ILE A 121 4.76 1.84 -3.40
N ASP A 122 5.82 2.57 -3.12
CA ASP A 122 6.43 2.67 -1.80
C ASP A 122 5.66 3.71 -0.98
N VAL A 123 5.04 3.30 0.12
CA VAL A 123 4.26 4.17 1.00
C VAL A 123 5.00 4.30 2.33
N ASP A 124 5.55 5.47 2.60
CA ASP A 124 6.28 5.74 3.83
C ASP A 124 5.34 6.30 4.91
N ILE A 125 4.87 5.43 5.80
CA ILE A 125 4.02 5.85 6.92
C ILE A 125 4.77 6.79 7.87
N GLY A 126 6.10 6.69 7.94
CA GLY A 126 6.93 7.52 8.79
C GLY A 126 7.06 8.97 8.35
N SER A 127 6.69 9.31 7.11
CA SER A 127 6.73 10.70 6.66
C SER A 127 5.64 11.57 7.32
N SER A 128 4.61 10.96 7.89
CA SER A 128 3.46 11.65 8.48
C SER A 128 3.52 11.70 10.00
N THR A 129 3.53 12.91 10.56
CA THR A 129 3.46 13.11 12.02
C THR A 129 2.16 12.56 12.61
N VAL A 130 1.05 12.67 11.88
CA VAL A 130 -0.25 12.12 12.29
C VAL A 130 -0.21 10.59 12.30
N ALA A 131 0.30 9.96 11.24
CA ALA A 131 0.37 8.50 11.18
C ALA A 131 1.33 7.92 12.23
N ASN A 132 2.47 8.59 12.47
CA ASN A 132 3.37 8.25 13.57
C ASN A 132 2.71 8.38 14.94
N GLY A 133 1.90 9.42 15.16
CA GLY A 133 1.14 9.59 16.40
C GLY A 133 0.16 8.43 16.64
N VAL A 134 -0.59 8.04 15.60
CA VAL A 134 -1.49 6.88 15.67
C VAL A 134 -0.69 5.60 15.96
N LEU A 135 0.43 5.39 15.27
CA LEU A 135 1.25 4.20 15.46
C LEU A 135 1.84 4.14 16.88
N GLY A 136 2.31 5.25 17.43
CA GLY A 136 2.82 5.33 18.80
C GLY A 136 1.75 5.00 19.85
N LEU A 137 0.53 5.49 19.67
CA LEU A 137 -0.61 5.16 20.55
C LEU A 137 -0.95 3.66 20.49
N VAL A 138 -0.96 3.10 19.28
CA VAL A 138 -1.28 1.69 19.07
C VAL A 138 -0.17 0.82 19.66
N CYS A 139 1.09 0.99 19.24
CA CYS A 139 2.22 0.20 19.71
C CYS A 139 2.49 0.36 21.22
N GLY A 140 2.19 1.53 21.81
CA GLY A 140 2.40 1.77 23.24
C GLY A 140 1.40 1.06 24.16
N VAL A 141 0.24 0.65 23.63
CA VAL A 141 -0.87 0.13 24.45
C VAL A 141 -1.14 -1.36 24.19
N ILE A 142 -0.79 -1.89 23.02
CA ILE A 142 -1.19 -3.24 22.62
C ILE A 142 -0.04 -4.16 22.22
N THR A 143 -0.20 -5.44 22.55
CA THR A 143 0.68 -6.54 22.13
C THR A 143 0.22 -7.24 20.85
N THR A 144 -1.03 -7.02 20.40
CA THR A 144 -1.58 -7.64 19.19
C THR A 144 -2.55 -6.71 18.48
N LEU A 145 -2.28 -6.46 17.19
CA LEU A 145 -3.13 -5.67 16.30
C LEU A 145 -3.62 -6.54 15.14
N VAL A 146 -4.93 -6.51 14.87
CA VAL A 146 -5.51 -7.09 13.66
C VAL A 146 -6.12 -5.97 12.84
N VAL A 147 -5.60 -5.75 11.63
CA VAL A 147 -6.11 -4.76 10.68
C VAL A 147 -6.42 -5.43 9.36
N ASP A 148 -7.65 -5.25 8.88
CA ASP A 148 -8.05 -5.53 7.52
C ASP A 148 -7.78 -4.30 6.66
N MET A 149 -7.17 -4.49 5.49
CA MET A 149 -6.77 -3.40 4.61
C MET A 149 -7.30 -3.63 3.19
N ALA A 150 -7.88 -2.59 2.59
CA ALA A 150 -8.26 -2.57 1.19
C ALA A 150 -7.65 -1.37 0.46
N PHE A 151 -7.16 -1.59 -0.76
CA PHE A 151 -6.62 -0.55 -1.64
C PHE A 151 -7.56 -0.29 -2.80
N LEU A 152 -7.79 0.98 -3.11
CA LEU A 152 -8.71 1.39 -4.16
C LEU A 152 -8.12 2.54 -4.98
N VAL A 153 -8.41 2.54 -6.27
CA VAL A 153 -8.20 3.70 -7.14
C VAL A 153 -9.55 4.37 -7.32
N GLN A 154 -9.74 5.55 -6.72
CA GLN A 154 -11.01 6.26 -6.85
C GLN A 154 -11.12 7.01 -8.18
N VAL A 155 -12.37 7.16 -8.64
CA VAL A 155 -12.69 8.14 -9.68
C VAL A 155 -12.80 9.51 -9.01
N CYS A 156 -12.17 10.54 -9.59
CA CYS A 156 -12.46 11.92 -9.20
C CYS A 156 -13.80 12.29 -9.84
N SER A 157 -14.86 12.44 -9.03
CA SER A 157 -16.04 13.16 -9.47
C SER A 157 -15.64 14.63 -9.60
N LEU A 158 -15.52 15.10 -10.83
CA LEU A 158 -15.57 16.54 -11.11
C LEU A 158 -17.05 16.94 -10.95
N TYR A 159 -17.37 17.55 -9.81
CA TYR A 159 -18.51 18.44 -9.67
C TYR A 159 -17.98 19.78 -9.18
#